data_AF-A0AA88RDG9-F1
#
_entry.id   AF-A0AA88RDG9-F1
#
_cell.length_a   1.000
_cell.length_b   1.000
_cell.length_c   1.000
_cell.angle_alpha   90.00
_cell.angle_beta   90.00
_cell.angle_gamma   90.00
#
_symmetry.space_group_name_H-M   'P 1'
#
loop_
_entity.id
_entity.type
_entity.pdbx_description
1 polymer ?
#
loop_
_entity_poly.entity_id
_entity_poly.type
_entity_poly.pdbx_seq_one_letter_code
_entity_poly.pdbx_strand_id
1 'polypeptide(L)'
;MCAYMAPSLDARQDMVVVEIPKLGKEAAAKAIKEWGQPKSKITHLAFYTTSGVDMPDADYQLTKLLGLHPSVKRLMMYQQGCFAGDTVLRLAKDLVENIDGARVLVVYFEITAVTFRGPSDTHLDSLVGQALFGDGVAAVIVGADPDFSVERSLFQLVSSAQTILPDSDGAIYGHLREVGLTFHLLKDVPGLISKNIEKSLKKAFAPFRISDWNSPKKERSWRSQIVVGVACMIVSAEMGSLVSNNPDEVAIAGEMELAVEKTDKNANKWSDKRMCPPWRVNSLENIVPENLPRPSAHRRWEAVGFPKVAPATKVSTRTSSTCFSM
;
A
#
# COMPACT_ATOMS: atom_id res chain seq x y z
N MET A 1 -22.85 5.19 6.76
CA MET A 1 -21.39 5.06 6.56
C MET A 1 -20.57 6.09 7.35
N CYS A 2 -20.99 7.36 7.45
CA CYS A 2 -20.21 8.39 8.15
C CYS A 2 -20.32 8.34 9.68
N ALA A 3 -21.25 7.57 10.24
CA ALA A 3 -21.30 7.28 11.67
C ALA A 3 -20.12 6.38 12.06
N TYR A 4 -19.56 6.55 13.26
CA TYR A 4 -18.36 5.84 13.70
C TYR A 4 -18.53 4.30 13.75
N MET A 5 -19.59 3.80 14.41
CA MET A 5 -19.82 2.36 14.65
C MET A 5 -21.26 1.91 14.33
N ALA A 6 -21.96 2.60 13.42
CA ALA A 6 -23.28 2.12 12.98
C ALA A 6 -23.14 0.95 11.99
N PRO A 7 -24.05 -0.05 12.03
CA PRO A 7 -24.10 -1.11 11.03
C PRO A 7 -24.13 -0.52 9.62
N SER A 8 -23.21 -0.98 8.77
CA SER A 8 -23.01 -0.44 7.43
C SER A 8 -22.36 -1.40 6.45
N LEU A 9 -22.10 -2.66 6.85
CA LEU A 9 -21.42 -3.65 6.01
C LEU A 9 -22.16 -3.89 4.68
N ASP A 10 -23.48 -4.07 4.71
CA ASP A 10 -24.28 -4.31 3.49
C ASP A 10 -24.12 -3.17 2.48
N ALA A 11 -24.33 -1.93 2.93
CA ALA A 11 -24.17 -0.75 2.07
C ALA A 11 -22.73 -0.62 1.53
N ARG A 12 -21.71 -1.02 2.31
CA ARG A 12 -20.32 -1.03 1.85
C ARG A 12 -20.10 -2.09 0.77
N GLN A 13 -20.62 -3.29 0.98
CA GLN A 13 -20.54 -4.42 0.05
C GLN A 13 -21.23 -4.07 -1.28
N ASP A 14 -22.46 -3.54 -1.23
CA ASP A 14 -23.22 -3.14 -2.41
C ASP A 14 -22.45 -2.17 -3.32
N MET A 15 -21.64 -1.28 -2.75
CA MET A 15 -20.81 -0.37 -3.55
C MET A 15 -19.57 -1.07 -4.14
N VAL A 16 -18.83 -1.81 -3.32
CA VAL A 16 -17.50 -2.31 -3.70
C VAL A 16 -17.59 -3.50 -4.64
N VAL A 17 -18.59 -4.37 -4.50
CA VAL A 17 -18.76 -5.57 -5.33
C VAL A 17 -18.88 -5.23 -6.82
N VAL A 18 -19.47 -4.08 -7.15
CA VAL A 18 -19.61 -3.59 -8.52
C VAL A 18 -18.36 -2.85 -9.00
N GLU A 19 -17.78 -1.98 -8.15
CA GLU A 19 -16.70 -1.09 -8.58
C GLU A 19 -15.33 -1.78 -8.64
N ILE A 20 -15.04 -2.73 -7.75
CA ILE A 20 -13.77 -3.50 -7.73
C ILE A 20 -13.44 -4.11 -9.12
N PRO A 21 -14.30 -4.95 -9.72
CA PRO A 21 -13.96 -5.59 -10.98
C PRO A 21 -13.96 -4.61 -12.16
N LYS A 22 -14.77 -3.55 -12.10
CA LYS A 22 -14.85 -2.51 -13.13
C LYS A 22 -13.56 -1.70 -13.21
N LEU A 23 -13.05 -1.21 -12.08
CA LEU A 23 -11.78 -0.49 -12.03
C LEU A 23 -10.58 -1.43 -12.21
N GLY A 24 -10.68 -2.67 -11.70
CA GLY A 24 -9.76 -3.76 -12.01
C GLY A 24 -9.57 -3.97 -13.52
N LYS A 25 -10.67 -3.93 -14.29
CA LYS A 25 -10.65 -4.02 -15.76
C LYS A 25 -9.84 -2.90 -16.39
N GLU A 26 -9.95 -1.66 -15.91
CA GLU A 26 -9.22 -0.53 -16.47
C GLU A 26 -7.70 -0.69 -16.33
N ALA A 27 -7.24 -1.08 -15.14
CA ALA A 27 -5.82 -1.35 -14.90
C ALA A 27 -5.32 -2.56 -15.71
N ALA A 28 -6.07 -3.66 -15.69
CA ALA A 28 -5.73 -4.86 -16.43
C ALA A 28 -5.67 -4.60 -17.95
N ALA A 29 -6.63 -3.84 -18.50
CA ALA A 29 -6.63 -3.49 -19.92
C ALA A 29 -5.39 -2.65 -20.31
N LYS A 30 -4.94 -1.75 -19.43
CA LYS A 30 -3.69 -0.99 -19.65
C LYS A 30 -2.47 -1.91 -19.64
N ALA A 31 -2.37 -2.81 -18.67
CA ALA A 31 -1.27 -3.78 -18.59
C ALA A 31 -1.24 -4.73 -19.80
N ILE A 32 -2.40 -5.26 -20.22
CA ILE A 32 -2.52 -6.11 -21.43
C ILE A 32 -2.12 -5.32 -22.68
N LYS A 33 -2.53 -4.06 -22.78
CA LYS A 33 -2.15 -3.19 -23.91
C LYS A 33 -0.65 -2.93 -23.95
N GLU A 34 -0.02 -2.68 -22.81
CA GLU A 34 1.43 -2.49 -22.71
C GLU A 34 2.19 -3.79 -23.05
N TRP A 35 1.68 -4.94 -22.61
CA TRP A 35 2.24 -6.26 -22.94
C TRP A 35 2.17 -6.58 -24.44
N GLY A 36 1.18 -6.05 -25.16
CA GLY A 36 1.12 -6.11 -26.63
C GLY A 36 0.71 -7.47 -27.22
N GLN A 37 0.37 -8.45 -26.39
CA GLN A 37 -0.09 -9.78 -26.80
C GLN A 37 -1.60 -9.94 -26.67
N PRO A 38 -2.22 -10.89 -27.40
CA PRO A 38 -3.64 -11.16 -27.26
C PRO A 38 -3.95 -11.71 -25.86
N LYS A 39 -5.01 -11.19 -25.24
CA LYS A 39 -5.52 -11.63 -23.92
C LYS A 39 -5.82 -13.14 -23.84
N SER A 40 -6.01 -13.82 -24.98
CA SER A 40 -6.19 -15.27 -25.05
C SER A 40 -4.95 -16.07 -24.61
N LYS A 41 -3.76 -15.44 -24.61
CA LYS A 41 -2.52 -16.03 -24.08
C LYS A 41 -2.40 -15.93 -22.56
N ILE A 42 -3.30 -15.23 -21.87
CA ILE A 42 -3.30 -15.18 -20.40
C ILE A 42 -3.81 -16.53 -19.89
N THR A 43 -2.95 -17.24 -19.17
CA THR A 43 -3.25 -18.60 -18.67
C THR A 43 -3.76 -18.59 -17.23
N HIS A 44 -3.36 -17.58 -16.46
CA HIS A 44 -3.75 -17.43 -15.06
C HIS A 44 -4.18 -15.99 -14.74
N LEU A 45 -5.09 -15.87 -13.77
CA LEU A 45 -5.49 -14.60 -13.17
C LEU A 45 -5.31 -14.69 -11.66
N ALA A 46 -4.44 -13.86 -11.10
CA ALA A 46 -4.33 -13.65 -9.66
C ALA A 46 -4.96 -12.30 -9.31
N PHE A 47 -6.03 -12.32 -8.52
CA PHE A 47 -6.72 -11.11 -8.08
C PHE A 47 -6.60 -10.99 -6.56
N TYR A 48 -6.31 -9.79 -6.10
CA TYR A 48 -6.23 -9.47 -4.68
C TYR A 48 -7.05 -8.23 -4.33
N THR A 49 -7.74 -8.29 -3.18
CA THR A 49 -8.30 -7.12 -2.51
C THR A 49 -8.58 -7.39 -1.02
N THR A 50 -8.42 -6.36 -0.17
CA THR A 50 -8.98 -6.35 1.20
C THR A 50 -10.42 -5.81 1.21
N SER A 51 -10.88 -5.26 0.09
CA SER A 51 -11.95 -4.27 0.07
C SER A 51 -13.36 -4.81 -0.14
N GLY A 52 -13.67 -5.96 0.45
CA GLY A 52 -14.95 -6.65 0.31
C GLY A 52 -14.77 -8.11 -0.08
N VAL A 53 -15.84 -8.89 0.04
CA VAL A 53 -15.89 -10.31 -0.34
C VAL A 53 -17.24 -10.59 -0.98
N ASP A 54 -17.25 -11.41 -2.04
CA ASP A 54 -18.49 -11.84 -2.72
C ASP A 54 -18.25 -13.19 -3.40
N MET A 55 -19.33 -13.86 -3.80
CA MET A 55 -19.30 -15.15 -4.48
C MET A 55 -20.43 -15.24 -5.53
N PRO A 56 -20.14 -15.26 -6.86
CA PRO A 56 -18.83 -15.33 -7.48
C PRO A 56 -17.96 -14.08 -7.34
N ASP A 57 -16.72 -14.32 -6.98
CA ASP A 57 -15.69 -13.38 -6.56
C ASP A 57 -15.22 -12.38 -7.65
N ALA A 58 -14.40 -11.39 -7.26
CA ALA A 58 -13.94 -10.31 -8.14
C ALA A 58 -13.09 -10.80 -9.34
N ASP A 59 -12.33 -11.88 -9.17
CA ASP A 59 -11.58 -12.54 -10.25
C ASP A 59 -12.50 -13.15 -11.32
N TYR A 60 -13.64 -13.72 -10.92
CA TYR A 60 -14.68 -14.22 -11.82
C TYR A 60 -15.31 -13.07 -12.62
N GLN A 61 -15.71 -12.00 -11.92
CA GLN A 61 -16.29 -10.82 -12.57
C GLN A 61 -15.30 -10.20 -13.56
N LEU A 62 -14.03 -10.05 -13.16
CA LEU A 62 -12.99 -9.54 -14.03
C LEU A 62 -12.75 -10.43 -15.24
N THR A 63 -12.72 -11.76 -15.05
CA THR A 63 -12.59 -12.75 -16.14
C THR A 63 -13.64 -12.53 -17.23
N LYS A 64 -14.91 -12.33 -16.81
CA LYS A 64 -16.00 -12.01 -17.73
C LYS A 64 -15.85 -10.64 -18.38
N LEU A 65 -15.55 -9.61 -17.60
CA LEU A 65 -15.43 -8.23 -18.08
C LEU A 65 -14.30 -8.02 -19.09
N LEU A 66 -13.18 -8.73 -18.91
CA LEU A 66 -12.06 -8.75 -19.85
C LEU A 66 -12.31 -9.71 -21.02
N GLY A 67 -13.25 -10.64 -20.91
CA GLY A 67 -13.45 -11.72 -21.89
C GLY A 67 -12.19 -12.58 -22.00
N LEU A 68 -11.64 -13.00 -20.86
CA LEU A 68 -10.55 -13.98 -20.82
C LEU A 68 -11.09 -15.37 -21.20
N HIS A 69 -10.18 -16.28 -21.51
CA HIS A 69 -10.56 -17.66 -21.80
C HIS A 69 -11.28 -18.29 -20.60
N PRO A 70 -12.40 -19.03 -20.77
CA PRO A 70 -13.15 -19.62 -19.66
C PRO A 70 -12.34 -20.57 -18.78
N SER A 71 -11.32 -21.22 -19.34
CA SER A 71 -10.40 -22.11 -18.62
C SER A 71 -9.21 -21.40 -17.96
N VAL A 72 -9.20 -20.05 -17.89
CA VAL A 72 -8.19 -19.31 -17.15
C VAL A 72 -8.16 -19.82 -15.70
N LYS A 73 -6.97 -20.17 -15.21
CA LYS A 73 -6.80 -20.64 -13.84
C LYS A 73 -6.80 -19.42 -12.91
N ARG A 74 -7.79 -19.33 -12.05
CA ARG A 74 -7.97 -18.15 -11.19
C ARG A 74 -7.49 -18.42 -9.78
N LEU A 75 -6.90 -17.41 -9.16
CA LEU A 75 -6.52 -17.35 -7.77
C LEU A 75 -7.06 -16.05 -7.18
N MET A 76 -8.03 -16.15 -6.29
CA MET A 76 -8.57 -15.01 -5.54
C MET A 76 -7.98 -15.00 -4.14
N MET A 77 -7.42 -13.86 -3.73
CA MET A 77 -6.92 -13.65 -2.37
C MET A 77 -7.64 -12.47 -1.73
N TYR A 78 -8.40 -12.78 -0.68
CA TYR A 78 -9.11 -11.80 0.12
C TYR A 78 -8.38 -11.52 1.45
N GLN A 79 -8.51 -10.27 1.92
CA GLN A 79 -8.22 -9.88 3.30
C GLN A 79 -6.80 -10.18 3.83
N GLN A 80 -5.79 -10.16 2.96
CA GLN A 80 -4.40 -10.35 3.41
C GLN A 80 -3.79 -9.07 4.00
N GLY A 81 -4.26 -7.88 3.57
CA GLY A 81 -3.73 -6.59 3.99
C GLY A 81 -2.52 -6.12 3.15
N CYS A 82 -1.78 -5.13 3.66
CA CYS A 82 -0.83 -4.36 2.86
C CYS A 82 0.34 -5.17 2.24
N PHE A 83 0.62 -6.38 2.72
CA PHE A 83 1.70 -7.24 2.18
C PHE A 83 1.30 -8.09 0.97
N ALA A 84 0.02 -8.03 0.57
CA ALA A 84 -0.48 -8.95 -0.43
C ALA A 84 0.06 -8.68 -1.84
N GLY A 85 0.56 -7.46 -2.09
CA GLY A 85 1.22 -7.10 -3.35
C GLY A 85 2.43 -8.01 -3.63
N ASP A 86 3.24 -8.28 -2.61
CA ASP A 86 4.37 -9.20 -2.74
C ASP A 86 3.91 -10.66 -2.74
N THR A 87 2.82 -10.96 -2.04
CA THR A 87 2.25 -12.32 -2.00
C THR A 87 1.75 -12.74 -3.38
N VAL A 88 1.01 -11.88 -4.09
CA VAL A 88 0.56 -12.17 -5.47
C VAL A 88 1.75 -12.35 -6.41
N LEU A 89 2.81 -11.53 -6.27
CA LEU A 89 4.00 -11.64 -7.10
C LEU A 89 4.81 -12.91 -6.82
N ARG A 90 4.93 -13.31 -5.55
CA ARG A 90 5.55 -14.58 -5.15
C ARG A 90 4.81 -15.76 -5.77
N LEU A 91 3.48 -15.79 -5.68
CA LEU A 91 2.69 -16.85 -6.29
C LEU A 91 2.78 -16.83 -7.82
N ALA A 92 2.76 -15.64 -8.43
CA ALA A 92 2.93 -15.51 -9.88
C ALA A 92 4.30 -16.01 -10.34
N LYS A 93 5.38 -15.72 -9.59
CA LYS A 93 6.73 -16.26 -9.85
C LYS A 93 6.71 -17.79 -9.90
N ASP A 94 6.18 -18.43 -8.85
CA ASP A 94 6.12 -19.89 -8.78
C ASP A 94 5.30 -20.48 -9.95
N LEU A 95 4.17 -19.84 -10.31
CA LEU A 95 3.34 -20.29 -11.42
C LEU A 95 4.03 -20.20 -12.78
N VAL A 96 4.74 -19.10 -13.07
CA VAL A 96 5.36 -18.91 -14.38
C VAL A 96 6.65 -19.71 -14.54
N GLU A 97 7.37 -19.99 -13.45
CA GLU A 97 8.60 -20.79 -13.48
C GLU A 97 8.32 -22.29 -13.58
N ASN A 98 7.13 -22.75 -13.17
CA ASN A 98 6.76 -24.17 -13.19
C ASN A 98 5.85 -24.56 -14.36
N ILE A 99 5.39 -23.60 -15.17
CA ILE A 99 4.44 -23.87 -16.26
C ILE A 99 4.91 -23.16 -17.53
N ASP A 100 5.43 -23.94 -18.47
CA ASP A 100 5.91 -23.45 -19.76
C ASP A 100 4.86 -22.61 -20.48
N GLY A 101 5.28 -21.42 -20.95
CA GLY A 101 4.42 -20.49 -21.67
C GLY A 101 3.34 -19.81 -20.81
N ALA A 102 3.35 -19.98 -19.49
CA ALA A 102 2.38 -19.31 -18.64
C ALA A 102 2.55 -17.78 -18.65
N ARG A 103 1.42 -17.09 -18.64
CA ARG A 103 1.30 -15.64 -18.51
C ARG A 103 0.22 -15.37 -17.47
N VAL A 104 0.65 -14.81 -16.34
CA VAL A 104 -0.21 -14.51 -15.18
C VAL A 104 -0.58 -13.03 -15.26
N LEU A 105 -1.87 -12.74 -15.35
CA LEU A 105 -2.38 -11.40 -15.08
C LEU A 105 -2.57 -11.28 -13.57
N VAL A 106 -1.84 -10.36 -12.95
CA VAL A 106 -1.99 -10.02 -11.53
C VAL A 106 -2.75 -8.70 -11.44
N VAL A 107 -3.78 -8.65 -10.59
CA VAL A 107 -4.55 -7.43 -10.30
C VAL A 107 -4.61 -7.22 -8.79
N TYR A 108 -4.14 -6.06 -8.34
CA TYR A 108 -4.20 -5.62 -6.96
C TYR A 108 -5.16 -4.44 -6.88
N PHE A 109 -6.23 -4.56 -6.09
CA PHE A 109 -7.26 -3.55 -5.97
C PHE A 109 -7.55 -3.22 -4.51
N GLU A 110 -7.59 -1.94 -4.15
CA GLU A 110 -8.06 -1.47 -2.85
C GLU A 110 -8.95 -0.22 -2.98
N ILE A 111 -10.01 -0.19 -2.17
CA ILE A 111 -10.92 0.95 -2.02
C ILE A 111 -11.26 1.14 -0.54
N THR A 112 -11.21 2.39 -0.10
CA THR A 112 -11.40 2.78 1.30
C THR A 112 -12.85 2.67 1.78
N ALA A 113 -13.81 2.40 0.88
CA ALA A 113 -15.22 2.29 1.21
C ALA A 113 -15.50 1.27 2.34
N VAL A 114 -14.71 0.20 2.48
CA VAL A 114 -14.88 -0.77 3.57
C VAL A 114 -14.33 -0.31 4.92
N THR A 115 -13.34 0.60 4.94
CA THR A 115 -12.66 1.08 6.15
C THR A 115 -13.10 2.48 6.57
N PHE A 116 -13.74 3.24 5.68
CA PHE A 116 -14.13 4.63 5.92
C PHE A 116 -15.13 4.75 7.07
N ARG A 117 -14.87 5.61 8.06
CA ARG A 117 -15.81 5.85 9.17
C ARG A 117 -15.64 7.24 9.76
N GLY A 118 -16.64 7.69 10.50
CA GLY A 118 -16.57 8.92 11.28
C GLY A 118 -15.46 8.86 12.36
N PRO A 119 -14.93 10.01 12.78
CA PRO A 119 -13.90 10.07 13.82
C PRO A 119 -14.47 9.69 15.20
N SER A 120 -13.58 9.24 16.10
CA SER A 120 -13.86 9.07 17.54
C SER A 120 -12.61 9.37 18.33
N ASP A 121 -12.74 10.15 19.41
CA ASP A 121 -11.62 10.53 20.29
C ASP A 121 -11.02 9.33 21.03
N THR A 122 -11.77 8.23 21.13
CA THR A 122 -11.35 6.98 21.77
C THR A 122 -10.60 6.02 20.83
N HIS A 123 -10.51 6.31 19.52
CA HIS A 123 -9.97 5.40 18.50
C HIS A 123 -9.01 6.12 17.55
N LEU A 124 -7.90 6.63 18.11
CA LEU A 124 -6.91 7.45 17.39
C LEU A 124 -6.21 6.71 16.25
N ASP A 125 -5.97 5.41 16.38
CA ASP A 125 -5.47 4.52 15.33
C ASP A 125 -6.39 4.50 14.11
N SER A 126 -7.72 4.57 14.28
CA SER A 126 -8.63 4.71 13.15
C SER A 126 -8.41 6.04 12.41
N LEU A 127 -8.16 7.14 13.13
CA LEU A 127 -7.87 8.43 12.50
C LEU A 127 -6.59 8.38 11.65
N VAL A 128 -5.56 7.69 12.14
CA VAL A 128 -4.33 7.45 11.36
C VAL A 128 -4.65 6.77 10.04
N GLY A 129 -5.44 5.69 10.06
CA GLY A 129 -5.81 5.03 8.79
C GLY A 129 -6.74 5.87 7.92
N GLN A 130 -7.66 6.67 8.48
CA GLN A 130 -8.46 7.62 7.69
C GLN A 130 -7.59 8.69 6.99
N ALA A 131 -6.42 9.02 7.56
CA ALA A 131 -5.47 9.97 6.97
C ALA A 131 -4.53 9.34 5.94
N LEU A 132 -4.30 8.02 6.00
CA LEU A 132 -3.31 7.31 5.17
C LEU A 132 -3.94 6.53 4.01
N PHE A 133 -5.09 5.88 4.22
CA PHE A 133 -5.64 4.98 3.22
C PHE A 133 -6.21 5.75 2.03
N GLY A 134 -5.93 5.23 0.83
CA GLY A 134 -6.42 5.75 -0.43
C GLY A 134 -6.89 4.63 -1.35
N ASP A 135 -7.67 5.00 -2.34
CA ASP A 135 -8.17 4.08 -3.36
C ASP A 135 -7.11 3.88 -4.45
N GLY A 136 -6.92 2.65 -4.91
CA GLY A 136 -5.91 2.36 -5.92
C GLY A 136 -6.05 0.99 -6.56
N VAL A 137 -5.63 0.90 -7.81
CA VAL A 137 -5.57 -0.35 -8.55
C VAL A 137 -4.29 -0.42 -9.37
N ALA A 138 -3.66 -1.59 -9.35
CA ALA A 138 -2.51 -1.91 -10.18
C ALA A 138 -2.72 -3.26 -10.87
N ALA A 139 -2.17 -3.41 -12.07
CA ALA A 139 -2.16 -4.68 -12.77
C ALA A 139 -0.79 -4.89 -13.42
N VAL A 140 -0.31 -6.13 -13.40
CA VAL A 140 0.96 -6.53 -14.04
C VAL A 140 0.79 -7.84 -14.78
N ILE A 141 1.54 -8.03 -15.87
CA ILE A 141 1.70 -9.32 -16.54
C ILE A 141 3.02 -9.92 -16.11
N VAL A 142 2.98 -11.13 -15.57
CA VAL A 142 4.15 -11.90 -15.16
C VAL A 142 4.29 -13.11 -16.09
N GLY A 143 5.50 -13.39 -16.52
CA GLY A 143 5.83 -14.53 -17.40
C GLY A 143 7.29 -14.92 -17.27
N ALA A 144 7.58 -16.18 -17.61
CA ALA A 144 8.94 -16.67 -17.84
C ALA A 144 9.20 -16.76 -19.36
N ASP A 145 10.48 -16.80 -19.73
CA ASP A 145 10.95 -16.94 -21.11
C ASP A 145 10.28 -15.94 -22.07
N PRO A 146 10.61 -14.64 -21.95
CA PRO A 146 9.98 -13.62 -22.76
C PRO A 146 10.34 -13.78 -24.24
N ASP A 147 9.34 -13.66 -25.11
CA ASP A 147 9.57 -13.54 -26.55
C ASP A 147 10.00 -12.11 -26.86
N PHE A 148 11.31 -11.87 -26.88
CA PHE A 148 11.87 -10.53 -27.07
C PHE A 148 11.53 -9.86 -28.42
N SER A 149 10.91 -10.57 -29.37
CA SER A 149 10.40 -9.94 -30.60
C SER A 149 9.14 -9.08 -30.35
N VAL A 150 8.42 -9.36 -29.27
CA VAL A 150 7.12 -8.75 -28.97
C VAL A 150 6.95 -8.34 -27.51
N GLU A 151 7.63 -9.00 -26.59
CA GLU A 151 7.58 -8.74 -25.15
C GLU A 151 8.80 -7.93 -24.70
N ARG A 152 8.56 -7.00 -23.77
CA ARG A 152 9.61 -6.20 -23.13
C ARG A 152 9.60 -6.44 -21.62
N SER A 153 10.61 -7.15 -21.14
CA SER A 153 10.81 -7.34 -19.70
C SER A 153 11.16 -6.02 -19.01
N LEU A 154 10.45 -5.70 -17.93
CA LEU A 154 10.71 -4.51 -17.10
C LEU A 154 11.58 -4.84 -15.88
N PHE A 155 11.26 -5.94 -15.21
CA PHE A 155 11.95 -6.43 -14.02
C PHE A 155 12.02 -7.96 -14.04
N GLN A 156 12.92 -8.53 -13.24
CA GLN A 156 13.02 -9.97 -13.01
C GLN A 156 12.76 -10.27 -11.54
N LEU A 157 11.84 -11.19 -11.27
CA LEU A 157 11.58 -11.70 -9.92
C LEU A 157 12.63 -12.76 -9.58
N VAL A 158 13.77 -12.36 -9.02
CA VAL A 158 14.90 -13.28 -8.77
C VAL A 158 14.63 -14.21 -7.59
N SER A 159 14.18 -13.65 -6.46
CA SER A 159 13.86 -14.38 -5.25
C SER A 159 12.63 -13.78 -4.57
N SER A 160 11.97 -14.58 -3.74
CA SER A 160 10.84 -14.17 -2.92
C SER A 160 10.98 -14.81 -1.54
N ALA A 161 10.62 -14.08 -0.49
CA ALA A 161 10.67 -14.56 0.88
C ALA A 161 9.59 -13.86 1.72
N GLN A 162 9.14 -14.53 2.77
CA GLN A 162 8.22 -13.98 3.75
C GLN A 162 8.69 -14.40 5.14
N THR A 163 8.45 -13.54 6.13
CA THR A 163 8.73 -13.84 7.54
C THR A 163 7.70 -13.17 8.43
N ILE A 164 7.47 -13.80 9.58
CA ILE A 164 6.77 -13.20 10.72
C ILE A 164 7.84 -12.59 11.63
N LEU A 165 7.59 -11.40 12.18
CA LEU A 165 8.55 -10.76 13.07
C LEU A 165 8.37 -11.29 14.51
N PRO A 166 9.47 -11.51 15.25
CA PRO A 166 9.37 -11.82 16.68
C PRO A 166 8.71 -10.66 17.43
N ASP A 167 7.96 -10.98 18.48
CA ASP A 167 7.31 -10.02 19.38
C ASP A 167 6.41 -8.99 18.65
N SER A 168 5.83 -9.40 17.52
CA SER A 168 4.96 -8.54 16.69
C SER A 168 3.48 -8.87 16.79
N ASP A 169 3.12 -9.80 17.68
CA ASP A 169 1.74 -10.05 18.08
C ASP A 169 1.11 -8.74 18.54
N GLY A 170 -0.14 -8.52 18.15
CA GLY A 170 -0.83 -7.27 18.51
C GLY A 170 -0.68 -6.17 17.47
N ALA A 171 0.40 -6.19 16.69
CA ALA A 171 0.91 -4.99 16.04
C ALA A 171 -0.07 -4.38 15.03
N ILE A 172 -0.71 -5.22 14.23
CA ILE A 172 -1.71 -4.81 13.24
C ILE A 172 -2.81 -5.86 13.22
N TYR A 173 -4.06 -5.44 13.45
CA TYR A 173 -5.22 -6.29 13.25
C TYR A 173 -6.27 -5.61 12.39
N GLY A 174 -6.95 -6.41 11.57
CA GLY A 174 -8.18 -6.05 10.89
C GLY A 174 -9.31 -6.95 11.35
N HIS A 175 -10.49 -6.38 11.63
CA HIS A 175 -11.69 -7.12 11.95
C HIS A 175 -12.81 -6.70 11.01
N LEU A 176 -13.28 -7.64 10.19
CA LEU A 176 -14.53 -7.43 9.45
C LEU A 176 -15.70 -7.61 10.41
N ARG A 177 -16.52 -6.57 10.55
CA ARG A 177 -17.68 -6.52 11.45
C ARG A 177 -18.89 -5.94 10.69
N GLU A 178 -20.06 -5.96 11.31
CA GLU A 178 -21.29 -5.34 10.80
C GLU A 178 -21.11 -3.85 10.47
N VAL A 179 -20.14 -3.19 11.11
CA VAL A 179 -19.80 -1.77 10.91
C VAL A 179 -18.81 -1.52 9.76
N GLY A 180 -18.37 -2.58 9.06
CA GLY A 180 -17.29 -2.56 8.08
C GLY A 180 -15.98 -3.14 8.63
N LEU A 181 -14.87 -2.87 7.94
CA LEU A 181 -13.53 -3.36 8.31
C LEU A 181 -12.87 -2.40 9.31
N THR A 182 -12.86 -2.75 10.60
CA THR A 182 -12.12 -2.01 11.63
C THR A 182 -10.67 -2.46 11.67
N PHE A 183 -9.75 -1.57 12.01
CA PHE A 183 -8.34 -1.91 12.15
C PHE A 183 -7.80 -1.31 13.44
N HIS A 184 -6.80 -1.98 13.98
CA HIS A 184 -6.06 -1.58 15.17
C HIS A 184 -4.57 -1.63 14.89
N LEU A 185 -3.87 -0.59 15.35
CA LEU A 185 -2.44 -0.43 15.15
C LEU A 185 -1.77 -0.19 16.50
N LEU A 186 -0.79 -1.02 16.86
CA LEU A 186 0.14 -0.65 17.92
C LEU A 186 1.02 0.51 17.43
N LYS A 187 1.35 1.42 18.35
CA LYS A 187 2.14 2.61 18.03
C LYS A 187 3.52 2.29 17.47
N ASP A 188 4.11 1.16 17.84
CA ASP A 188 5.50 0.82 17.54
C ASP A 188 5.69 -0.12 16.32
N VAL A 189 4.70 -0.20 15.41
CA VAL A 189 4.88 -0.92 14.14
C VAL A 189 6.15 -0.49 13.38
N PRO A 190 6.48 0.82 13.25
CA PRO A 190 7.72 1.23 12.58
C PRO A 190 8.98 0.74 13.29
N GLY A 191 9.01 0.74 14.63
CA GLY A 191 10.14 0.24 15.41
C GLY A 191 10.35 -1.26 15.24
N LEU A 192 9.26 -2.05 15.28
CA LEU A 192 9.28 -3.48 15.03
C LEU A 192 9.87 -3.81 13.65
N ILE A 193 9.43 -3.11 12.60
CA ILE A 193 9.96 -3.31 11.24
C ILE A 193 11.43 -2.90 11.19
N SER A 194 11.79 -1.71 11.68
CA SER A 194 13.15 -1.19 11.65
C SER A 194 14.15 -2.10 12.35
N LYS A 195 13.77 -2.71 13.49
CA LYS A 195 14.63 -3.63 14.26
C LYS A 195 14.94 -4.92 13.49
N ASN A 196 14.06 -5.34 12.58
CA ASN A 196 14.14 -6.65 11.93
C ASN A 196 14.48 -6.60 10.44
N ILE A 197 14.32 -5.46 9.77
CA ILE A 197 14.48 -5.34 8.32
C ILE A 197 15.88 -5.79 7.86
N GLU A 198 16.93 -5.42 8.58
CA GLU A 198 18.31 -5.73 8.20
C GLU A 198 18.58 -7.25 8.16
N LYS A 199 18.03 -8.01 9.12
CA LYS A 199 18.16 -9.47 9.16
C LYS A 199 17.57 -10.10 7.91
N SER A 200 16.41 -9.63 7.50
CA SER A 200 15.72 -10.16 6.33
C SER A 200 16.39 -9.73 5.02
N LEU A 201 16.92 -8.50 4.94
CA LEU A 201 17.77 -8.06 3.81
C LEU A 201 19.03 -8.92 3.70
N LYS A 202 19.75 -9.15 4.80
CA LYS A 202 20.93 -10.04 4.85
C LYS A 202 20.61 -11.42 4.31
N LYS A 203 19.48 -12.01 4.74
CA LYS A 203 19.04 -13.33 4.27
C LYS A 203 18.71 -13.34 2.77
N ALA A 204 18.01 -12.32 2.29
CA ALA A 204 17.62 -12.20 0.88
C ALA A 204 18.83 -11.99 -0.05
N PHE A 205 19.81 -11.20 0.38
CA PHE A 205 20.97 -10.83 -0.42
C PHE A 205 22.20 -11.74 -0.25
N ALA A 206 22.25 -12.57 0.80
CA ALA A 206 23.37 -13.48 1.05
C ALA A 206 23.71 -14.40 -0.15
N PRO A 207 22.75 -15.02 -0.85
CA PRO A 207 23.04 -15.85 -2.03
C PRO A 207 23.70 -15.06 -3.18
N PHE A 208 23.45 -13.75 -3.25
CA PHE A 208 23.97 -12.85 -4.29
C PHE A 208 25.26 -12.13 -3.88
N ARG A 209 25.76 -12.37 -2.65
CA ARG A 209 26.96 -11.71 -2.09
C ARG A 209 26.87 -10.18 -2.10
N ILE A 210 25.67 -9.63 -1.95
CA ILE A 210 25.42 -8.19 -1.82
C ILE A 210 25.33 -7.84 -0.33
N SER A 211 26.17 -6.91 0.13
CA SER A 211 26.21 -6.46 1.53
C SER A 211 26.13 -4.94 1.69
N ASP A 212 26.30 -4.17 0.62
CA ASP A 212 26.37 -2.71 0.63
C ASP A 212 25.13 -2.04 0.01
N TRP A 213 23.93 -2.58 0.27
CA TRP A 213 22.65 -2.10 -0.30
C TRP A 213 22.28 -0.64 0.07
N ASN A 214 22.87 -0.08 1.12
CA ASN A 214 22.69 1.32 1.54
C ASN A 214 23.83 2.25 1.07
N SER A 215 24.85 1.74 0.37
CA SER A 215 25.96 2.59 -0.07
C SER A 215 25.52 3.49 -1.22
N PRO A 216 25.63 4.83 -1.11
CA PRO A 216 25.43 5.73 -2.23
C PRO A 216 26.64 5.60 -3.18
N LYS A 217 26.69 4.55 -4.00
CA LYS A 217 27.80 4.38 -4.95
C LYS A 217 27.42 4.80 -6.36
N LYS A 218 28.06 5.92 -6.75
CA LYS A 218 28.59 6.31 -8.07
C LYS A 218 27.89 5.69 -9.27
N GLU A 219 27.33 6.55 -10.13
CA GLU A 219 26.98 6.33 -11.55
C GLU A 219 27.55 5.02 -12.13
N ARG A 220 26.86 3.91 -11.89
CA ARG A 220 27.04 2.70 -12.66
C ARG A 220 25.98 2.77 -13.74
N SER A 221 26.45 2.83 -14.99
CA SER A 221 25.63 2.87 -16.21
C SER A 221 24.36 2.03 -16.05
N TRP A 222 23.21 2.65 -16.31
CA TRP A 222 21.87 2.06 -16.32
C TRP A 222 21.75 0.76 -17.14
N ARG A 223 22.74 0.44 -18.00
CA ARG A 223 22.82 -0.80 -18.77
C ARG A 223 23.35 -2.01 -17.98
N SER A 224 23.95 -1.83 -16.79
CA SER A 224 24.44 -2.92 -15.94
C SER A 224 23.65 -3.12 -14.64
N GLN A 225 22.51 -2.45 -14.49
CA GLN A 225 21.67 -2.49 -13.28
C GLN A 225 20.47 -3.42 -13.46
N ILE A 226 20.67 -4.73 -13.24
CA ILE A 226 19.59 -5.70 -13.06
C ILE A 226 19.73 -6.30 -11.65
N VAL A 227 19.63 -5.46 -10.62
CA VAL A 227 19.17 -5.87 -9.28
C VAL A 227 18.62 -4.61 -8.60
N VAL A 228 17.44 -4.14 -9.02
CA VAL A 228 16.64 -3.33 -8.09
C VAL A 228 15.89 -4.34 -7.24
N GLY A 229 16.53 -4.77 -6.15
CA GLY A 229 15.86 -5.57 -5.14
C GLY A 229 14.88 -4.69 -4.40
N VAL A 230 13.64 -4.60 -4.87
CA VAL A 230 12.54 -4.14 -4.03
C VAL A 230 12.27 -5.28 -3.05
N ALA A 231 12.99 -5.27 -1.93
CA ALA A 231 12.58 -6.06 -0.78
C ALA A 231 11.44 -5.31 -0.09
N CYS A 232 10.21 -5.46 -0.58
CA CYS A 232 9.06 -5.15 0.25
C CYS A 232 8.92 -6.31 1.25
N MET A 233 9.10 -5.97 2.52
CA MET A 233 8.93 -6.89 3.64
C MET A 233 7.85 -6.32 4.50
N ILE A 234 6.68 -6.94 4.45
CA ILE A 234 5.53 -6.52 5.23
C ILE A 234 5.00 -7.73 5.98
N VAL A 235 4.75 -7.49 7.27
CA VAL A 235 4.64 -8.46 8.36
C VAL A 235 3.22 -9.00 8.45
N SER A 236 3.06 -10.31 8.56
CA SER A 236 1.81 -10.96 8.98
C SER A 236 2.03 -11.56 10.37
N ALA A 237 1.10 -11.38 11.32
CA ALA A 237 1.20 -11.91 12.68
C ALA A 237 0.05 -12.88 12.96
N GLU A 238 0.32 -14.04 13.57
CA GLU A 238 -0.69 -14.92 14.18
C GLU A 238 -0.12 -15.76 15.34
N MET A 239 -1.04 -16.17 16.22
CA MET A 239 -0.96 -16.51 17.65
C MET A 239 -0.28 -17.84 18.01
N GLY A 240 0.41 -17.86 19.16
CA GLY A 240 0.88 -19.10 19.82
C GLY A 240 1.46 -18.87 21.23
N SER A 241 0.62 -19.09 22.23
CA SER A 241 0.82 -19.07 23.69
C SER A 241 2.16 -19.61 24.28
N LEU A 242 2.64 -18.89 25.31
CA LEU A 242 3.32 -19.32 26.56
C LEU A 242 4.87 -19.47 26.65
N VAL A 243 5.45 -18.57 27.48
CA VAL A 243 6.37 -18.78 28.63
C VAL A 243 7.79 -18.20 28.53
N SER A 244 7.97 -17.09 29.27
CA SER A 244 9.11 -16.68 30.14
C SER A 244 10.50 -16.50 29.51
N ASN A 245 11.42 -15.69 30.00
CA ASN A 245 11.56 -14.66 31.04
C ASN A 245 13.01 -14.18 30.84
N ASN A 246 13.28 -12.88 30.65
CA ASN A 246 14.23 -12.16 31.50
C ASN A 246 14.34 -10.68 31.09
N PRO A 247 14.34 -9.75 32.06
CA PRO A 247 14.65 -8.35 31.83
C PRO A 247 16.12 -8.11 32.16
N ASP A 248 16.96 -7.79 31.19
CA ASP A 248 18.22 -7.05 31.40
C ASP A 248 18.81 -6.73 30.04
N GLU A 249 18.61 -5.49 29.58
CA GLU A 249 19.58 -4.68 28.83
C GLU A 249 18.89 -3.41 28.33
N VAL A 250 18.77 -2.44 29.24
CA VAL A 250 18.46 -1.05 28.92
C VAL A 250 19.79 -0.36 28.61
N ALA A 251 20.00 0.06 27.36
CA ALA A 251 21.09 0.95 26.99
C ALA A 251 20.54 2.35 26.70
N ILE A 252 20.79 3.24 27.65
CA ILE A 252 20.54 4.69 27.56
C ILE A 252 21.61 5.29 26.63
N ALA A 253 21.20 6.05 25.61
CA ALA A 253 22.10 6.87 24.81
C ALA A 253 21.71 8.35 24.98
N GLY A 254 22.68 9.12 25.49
CA GLY A 254 22.55 10.50 25.94
C GLY A 254 22.49 11.56 24.83
N GLU A 255 22.25 12.79 25.29
CA GLU A 255 22.01 14.00 24.50
C GLU A 255 23.18 14.38 23.59
N MET A 256 22.85 14.88 22.39
CA MET A 256 23.81 15.43 21.42
C MET A 256 23.55 16.93 21.24
N GLU A 257 24.57 17.75 21.50
CA GLU A 257 24.55 19.20 21.36
C GLU A 257 24.39 19.65 19.90
N LEU A 258 23.51 20.64 19.68
CA LEU A 258 23.21 21.24 18.37
C LEU A 258 23.98 22.56 18.19
N ALA A 259 24.81 22.63 17.15
CA ALA A 259 25.38 23.89 16.66
C ALA A 259 24.35 24.68 15.84
N VAL A 260 24.14 25.96 16.17
CA VAL A 260 23.13 26.84 15.58
C VAL A 260 23.77 27.86 14.63
N GLU A 261 23.30 27.91 13.38
CA GLU A 261 23.52 29.06 12.47
C GLU A 261 22.22 29.87 12.33
N LYS A 262 22.30 31.19 12.58
CA LYS A 262 21.18 32.13 12.44
C LYS A 262 21.12 32.72 11.03
N THR A 263 19.94 32.65 10.40
CA THR A 263 19.61 33.49 9.23
C THR A 263 18.27 34.19 9.45
N ASP A 264 18.31 35.51 9.59
CA ASP A 264 17.15 36.39 9.72
C ASP A 264 16.60 36.76 8.33
N LYS A 265 15.54 36.09 7.88
CA LYS A 265 14.61 36.64 6.86
C LYS A 265 13.18 36.18 7.14
N ASN A 266 12.33 37.13 7.54
CA ASN A 266 10.88 36.94 7.69
C ASN A 266 10.23 36.73 6.31
N ALA A 267 9.78 35.52 6.01
CA ALA A 267 8.91 35.23 4.88
C ALA A 267 7.48 34.99 5.42
N ASN A 268 6.52 35.75 4.91
CA ASN A 268 5.09 35.60 5.25
C ASN A 268 4.61 34.20 4.88
N LYS A 269 3.95 33.50 5.81
CA LYS A 269 3.46 32.14 5.57
C LYS A 269 2.18 32.18 4.76
N TRP A 270 1.95 31.13 3.97
CA TRP A 270 0.69 30.90 3.27
C TRP A 270 -0.51 30.70 4.23
N SER A 271 -0.25 30.24 5.46
CA SER A 271 -1.25 30.07 6.54
C SER A 271 -1.78 31.38 7.12
N ASP A 272 -1.02 32.47 6.98
CA ASP A 272 -1.36 33.75 7.62
C ASP A 272 -2.48 34.50 6.88
N LYS A 273 -2.96 33.96 5.75
CA LYS A 273 -3.99 34.57 4.90
C LYS A 273 -5.41 34.02 5.07
N ARG A 274 -5.65 32.98 5.86
CA ARG A 274 -7.03 32.51 6.16
C ARG A 274 -7.13 31.94 7.57
N MET A 275 -7.86 32.63 8.44
CA MET A 275 -8.40 32.01 9.66
C MET A 275 -9.62 31.19 9.28
N CYS A 276 -9.56 29.86 9.41
CA CYS A 276 -10.76 29.03 9.38
C CYS A 276 -11.58 29.33 10.65
N PRO A 277 -12.91 29.55 10.55
CA PRO A 277 -13.74 29.70 11.73
C PRO A 277 -13.80 28.39 12.55
N PRO A 278 -14.04 28.47 13.87
CA PRO A 278 -14.08 27.30 14.74
C PRO A 278 -15.23 26.35 14.34
N TRP A 279 -14.93 25.05 14.38
CA TRP A 279 -15.81 23.96 14.00
C TRP A 279 -17.03 23.88 14.94
N ARG A 280 -18.26 23.85 14.41
CA ARG A 280 -19.47 23.58 15.21
C ARG A 280 -20.01 22.19 14.90
N VAL A 281 -20.10 21.37 15.93
CA VAL A 281 -20.76 20.05 15.90
C VAL A 281 -22.27 20.30 15.77
N ASN A 282 -22.88 19.90 14.65
CA ASN A 282 -24.32 20.02 14.29
C ASN A 282 -24.75 21.15 13.34
N SER A 283 -23.96 21.49 12.32
CA SER A 283 -24.52 22.17 11.14
C SER A 283 -24.77 21.15 10.02
N LEU A 284 -26.02 20.74 9.84
CA LEU A 284 -26.49 19.93 8.72
C LEU A 284 -26.71 20.75 7.43
N GLU A 285 -26.10 21.94 7.33
CA GLU A 285 -26.24 22.81 6.18
C GLU A 285 -24.93 22.93 5.40
N ASN A 286 -24.97 22.37 4.19
CA ASN A 286 -24.24 22.77 2.98
C ASN A 286 -22.76 23.18 3.14
N ILE A 287 -21.86 22.20 3.09
CA ILE A 287 -20.48 22.44 2.64
C ILE A 287 -20.33 21.97 1.19
N VAL A 288 -20.95 22.72 0.28
CA VAL A 288 -20.41 22.93 -1.06
C VAL A 288 -20.64 24.40 -1.40
N PRO A 289 -19.61 25.25 -1.39
CA PRO A 289 -19.75 26.60 -1.92
C PRO A 289 -20.18 26.53 -3.38
N GLU A 290 -21.28 27.20 -3.75
CA GLU A 290 -21.87 27.21 -5.11
C GLU A 290 -20.92 27.66 -6.23
N ASN A 291 -19.73 28.17 -5.90
CA ASN A 291 -18.78 28.77 -6.84
C ASN A 291 -17.47 27.99 -7.04
N LEU A 292 -17.41 26.71 -6.68
CA LEU A 292 -16.32 25.84 -7.17
C LEU A 292 -16.65 25.33 -8.59
N PRO A 293 -15.69 25.31 -9.52
CA PRO A 293 -15.90 24.66 -10.81
C PRO A 293 -16.27 23.20 -10.54
N ARG A 294 -17.48 22.79 -10.93
CA ARG A 294 -17.93 21.40 -10.79
C ARG A 294 -16.96 20.52 -11.59
N PRO A 295 -16.34 19.49 -10.99
CA PRO A 295 -15.63 18.50 -11.76
C PRO A 295 -16.63 17.88 -12.75
N SER A 296 -16.25 17.74 -14.01
CA SER A 296 -17.01 16.94 -14.96
C SER A 296 -17.34 15.58 -14.32
N ALA A 297 -18.56 15.08 -14.50
CA ALA A 297 -19.06 13.81 -13.96
C ALA A 297 -18.23 12.56 -14.36
N HIS A 298 -17.14 12.73 -15.10
CA HIS A 298 -16.07 11.77 -15.27
C HIS A 298 -14.91 12.12 -14.34
N ARG A 299 -14.78 11.39 -13.23
CA ARG A 299 -13.57 11.38 -12.40
C ARG A 299 -12.46 10.77 -13.29
N ARG A 300 -11.63 11.62 -13.90
CA ARG A 300 -10.52 11.19 -14.74
C ARG A 300 -9.42 10.67 -13.81
N TRP A 301 -9.17 9.38 -13.83
CA TRP A 301 -7.99 8.79 -13.18
C TRP A 301 -6.74 9.32 -13.87
N GLU A 302 -6.06 10.28 -13.23
CA GLU A 302 -4.78 10.77 -13.72
C GLU A 302 -3.68 9.78 -13.31
N ALA A 303 -2.83 9.43 -14.28
CA ALA A 303 -1.62 8.66 -14.01
C ALA A 303 -0.64 9.57 -13.25
N VAL A 304 -0.29 9.22 -12.02
CA VAL A 304 0.78 9.90 -11.29
C VAL A 304 2.12 9.46 -11.87
N GLY A 305 2.69 10.29 -12.73
CA GLY A 305 4.09 10.16 -13.16
C GLY A 305 5.01 10.77 -12.10
N PHE A 306 5.96 9.99 -11.59
CA PHE A 306 6.96 10.50 -10.64
C PHE A 306 7.98 11.40 -11.35
N PRO A 307 8.28 12.62 -10.84
CA PRO A 307 9.44 13.38 -11.29
C PRO A 307 10.72 12.66 -10.85
N LYS A 308 11.73 12.65 -11.74
CA LYS A 308 13.04 11.98 -11.53
C LYS A 308 13.91 12.60 -10.42
N VAL A 309 13.48 13.71 -9.81
CA VAL A 309 14.23 14.44 -8.78
C VAL A 309 13.27 14.80 -7.66
N ALA A 310 13.52 14.29 -6.46
CA ALA A 310 12.82 14.70 -5.26
C ALA A 310 13.26 16.14 -4.87
N PRO A 311 12.34 17.06 -4.55
CA PRO A 311 12.73 18.35 -4.00
C PRO A 311 13.39 18.16 -2.62
N ALA A 312 14.42 18.96 -2.33
CA ALA A 312 15.13 18.89 -1.06
C ALA A 312 14.20 19.13 0.14
N THR A 313 14.18 18.20 1.09
CA THR A 313 13.48 18.33 2.37
C THR A 313 14.19 19.38 3.23
N LYS A 314 13.58 20.56 3.39
CA LYS A 314 13.99 21.53 4.41
C LYS A 314 13.32 21.18 5.73
N VAL A 315 14.10 20.71 6.70
CA VAL A 315 13.67 20.60 8.10
C VAL A 315 13.96 21.93 8.79
N SER A 316 12.92 22.54 9.35
CA SER A 316 13.03 23.74 10.19
C SER A 316 12.49 23.37 11.56
N THR A 317 13.37 23.36 12.56
CA THR A 317 12.99 23.30 13.98
C THR A 317 13.03 24.70 14.57
N ARG A 318 12.00 25.07 15.34
CA ARG A 318 11.99 26.26 16.17
C ARG A 318 11.67 25.84 17.60
N THR A 319 12.56 26.15 18.52
CA THR A 319 12.28 26.13 19.96
C THR A 319 11.46 27.36 20.30
N SER A 320 10.25 27.14 20.84
CA SER A 320 9.43 28.20 21.42
C SER A 320 9.62 28.14 22.94
N SER A 321 10.31 29.15 23.48
CA SER A 321 10.27 29.46 24.90
C SER A 321 9.02 30.31 25.16
N THR A 322 7.86 29.69 25.34
CA THR A 322 6.70 30.30 26.03
C THR A 322 5.63 29.24 26.28
N CYS A 323 5.34 29.07 27.56
CA CYS A 323 4.40 28.11 28.11
C CYS A 323 2.97 28.28 27.57
N PHE A 324 2.23 27.18 27.63
CA PHE A 324 0.78 27.12 27.78
C PHE A 324 0.21 28.31 28.56
N SER A 325 -0.87 28.88 28.04
CA SER A 325 -1.94 29.43 28.87
C SER A 325 -3.29 29.15 28.19
N MET A 326 -4.26 28.81 29.05
CA MET A 326 -5.58 28.17 28.84
C MET A 326 -6.26 28.30 27.48
#